data_AF-A0A7V1RF09-F1
#
_entry.id   AF-A0A7V1RF09-F1
#
_cell.length_a   1.000
_cell.length_b   1.000
_cell.length_c   1.000
_cell.angle_alpha   90.00
_cell.angle_beta   90.00
_cell.angle_gamma   90.00
#
_symmetry.space_group_name_H-M   'P 1'
#
loop_
_entity.id
_entity.type
_entity.pdbx_description
1 polymer ?
#
loop_
_entity_poly.entity_id
_entity_poly.type
_entity_poly.pdbx_seq_one_letter_code
_entity_poly.pdbx_strand_id
1 'polypeptide(L)' 'MSLCPLRFVPILKRRPWGGRRLQTVLGRPLPDDGPYGESWEVADHGADCSVVAEGPLAGTTLRALLEL' A
#
# COMPACT_ATOMS: atom_id res chain seq x y z
N MET A 1 -5.56 -7.47 -24.86
CA MET A 1 -4.58 -6.63 -24.13
C MET A 1 -3.99 -7.48 -23.01
N SER A 2 -2.67 -7.49 -22.84
CA SER A 2 -2.04 -8.19 -21.71
C SER A 2 -1.79 -7.17 -20.61
N LEU A 3 -2.32 -7.44 -19.41
CA LEU A 3 -2.03 -6.63 -18.23
C LEU A 3 -0.71 -7.12 -17.63
N CYS A 4 0.20 -6.19 -17.35
CA CYS A 4 1.34 -6.47 -16.48
C CYS A 4 0.85 -6.68 -15.04
N PRO A 5 1.60 -7.40 -14.18
CA PRO A 5 1.30 -7.47 -12.76
C PRO A 5 1.10 -6.07 -12.17
N LEU A 6 -0.04 -5.86 -11.52
CA LEU A 6 -0.32 -4.59 -10.85
C LEU A 6 0.45 -4.52 -9.54
N ARG A 7 1.21 -3.45 -9.38
CA ARG A 7 1.88 -3.10 -8.12
C ARG A 7 1.14 -1.93 -7.49
N PHE A 8 1.01 -1.96 -6.17
CA PHE A 8 0.28 -0.94 -5.41
C PHE A 8 1.21 -0.17 -4.48
N VAL A 9 0.88 1.08 -4.21
CA VAL A 9 1.54 1.88 -3.17
C VAL A 9 1.08 1.37 -1.80
N PRO A 10 1.99 0.92 -0.91
CA PRO A 10 1.61 0.43 0.41
C PRO A 10 0.97 1.54 1.25
N ILE A 11 -0.09 1.20 1.98
CA ILE A 11 -0.70 2.09 2.97
C ILE A 11 -0.11 1.75 4.34
N LEU A 12 0.78 2.61 4.83
CA LEU A 12 1.46 2.42 6.11
C LEU A 12 0.62 2.98 7.25
N LYS A 13 0.37 2.19 8.29
CA LYS A 13 -0.44 2.60 9.44
C LYS A 13 0.37 2.69 10.72
N ARG A 14 0.22 3.83 11.40
CA ARG A 14 0.71 4.02 12.76
C ARG A 14 -0.19 3.29 13.76
N ARG A 15 0.41 2.62 14.75
CA ARG A 15 -0.27 1.86 15.81
C ARG A 15 0.49 1.98 17.13
N PRO A 16 -0.19 1.91 18.30
CA PRO A 16 0.50 1.91 19.60
C PRO A 16 1.52 0.78 19.77
N TRP A 17 1.29 -0.36 19.12
CA TRP A 17 2.18 -1.51 19.09
C TRP A 17 3.18 -1.48 17.92
N GLY A 18 3.15 -0.40 17.11
CA GLY A 18 4.03 -0.23 15.98
C GLY A 18 5.48 0.02 16.38
N GLY A 19 6.37 -0.01 15.39
CA GLY A 19 7.80 0.16 15.60
C GLY A 19 8.54 0.16 14.27
N ARG A 20 9.73 -0.47 14.23
CA ARG A 20 10.59 -0.49 13.04
C ARG A 20 10.73 -1.83 12.33
N ARG A 21 10.05 -2.89 12.78
CA ARG A 21 10.21 -4.24 12.21
C ARG A 21 9.80 -4.32 10.73
N LEU A 22 8.83 -3.53 10.27
CA LEU A 22 8.51 -3.42 8.84
C LEU A 22 9.73 -2.96 8.03
N GLN A 23 10.52 -2.02 8.55
CA GLN A 23 11.76 -1.57 7.92
C GLN A 23 12.90 -2.57 8.11
N THR A 24 13.17 -3.00 9.35
CA THR A 24 14.39 -3.76 9.67
C THR A 24 14.32 -5.24 9.29
N VAL A 25 13.14 -5.83 9.25
CA VAL A 25 12.94 -7.25 8.92
C VAL A 25 12.43 -7.42 7.48
N LEU A 26 11.48 -6.58 7.05
CA LEU A 26 10.85 -6.71 5.73
C LEU A 26 11.38 -5.70 4.71
N GLY A 27 12.34 -4.86 5.06
CA GLY A 27 12.96 -3.89 4.15
C GLY A 27 11.99 -2.81 3.65
N ARG A 28 10.86 -2.57 4.34
CA ARG A 28 9.87 -1.59 3.90
C ARG A 28 10.35 -0.16 4.22
N PRO A 29 10.35 0.76 3.25
CA PRO A 29 10.63 2.16 3.55
C PRO A 29 9.52 2.70 4.44
N LEU A 30 9.89 3.37 5.53
CA LEU A 30 8.98 4.08 6.42
C LEU A 30 9.26 5.59 6.29
N PRO A 31 8.23 6.44 6.26
CA PRO A 31 8.40 7.85 5.90
C PRO A 31 9.04 8.70 7.01
N ASP A 32 8.99 8.25 8.26
CA ASP A 32 9.58 8.90 9.43
C ASP A 32 9.81 7.87 10.56
N ASP A 33 10.24 8.31 11.75
CA ASP A 33 10.53 7.46 12.93
C ASP A 33 9.28 7.05 13.74
N GLY A 34 8.08 7.29 13.22
CA GLY A 34 6.82 6.95 13.89
C GLY A 34 6.63 5.43 14.09
N PRO A 35 5.69 5.04 14.99
CA PRO A 35 5.43 3.65 15.31
C PRO A 35 4.53 3.01 14.25
N TYR A 36 5.13 2.57 13.14
CA TYR A 36 4.40 1.85 12.08
C TYR A 36 4.19 0.39 12.47
N GLY A 37 2.92 -0.01 12.58
CA GLY A 37 2.54 -1.37 12.95
C GLY A 37 2.11 -2.21 11.76
N GLU A 38 1.43 -1.59 10.78
CA GLU A 38 0.85 -2.31 9.65
C GLU A 38 1.34 -1.72 8.32
N SER A 39 1.57 -2.59 7.35
CA SER A 39 1.73 -2.25 5.93
C SER A 39 0.60 -2.94 5.18
N TRP A 40 -0.38 -2.16 4.72
CA TRP A 40 -1.47 -2.69 3.90
C TRP A 40 -1.02 -2.62 2.44
N GLU A 41 -0.67 -3.78 1.89
CA GLU A 41 -0.13 -3.88 0.52
C GLU A 41 -1.24 -3.86 -0.54
N VAL A 42 -2.42 -4.41 -0.20
CA VAL A 42 -3.63 -4.42 -1.05
C VAL A 42 -4.84 -4.27 -0.13
N ALA A 43 -5.63 -3.22 -0.33
CA ALA A 43 -6.78 -2.89 0.50
C ALA A 43 -7.84 -2.12 -0.28
N ASP A 44 -9.10 -2.40 0.04
CA ASP A 44 -10.28 -1.61 -0.33
C ASP A 44 -11.19 -1.48 0.89
N HIS A 45 -10.80 -0.63 1.85
CA HIS A 45 -11.48 -0.52 3.15
C HIS A 45 -11.73 0.93 3.55
N GLY A 46 -13.01 1.34 3.59
CA GLY A 46 -13.39 2.70 3.95
C GLY A 46 -12.72 3.73 3.03
N ALA A 47 -11.97 4.66 3.64
CA ALA A 47 -11.17 5.66 2.92
C ALA A 47 -9.80 5.13 2.44
N ASP A 48 -9.38 3.95 2.91
CA ASP A 48 -8.11 3.34 2.52
C ASP A 48 -8.30 2.42 1.32
N CYS A 49 -8.07 2.96 0.13
CA CYS A 49 -8.06 2.22 -1.12
C CYS A 49 -6.64 2.20 -1.68
N SER A 50 -6.10 1.00 -1.96
CA SER A 50 -4.79 0.86 -2.59
C SER A 50 -4.80 1.47 -3.99
N VAL A 51 -3.70 2.13 -4.34
CA VAL A 51 -3.54 2.83 -5.62
C VAL A 51 -2.46 2.15 -6.43
N VAL A 52 -2.72 1.90 -7.71
CA VAL A 52 -1.74 1.34 -8.63
C VAL A 52 -0.53 2.27 -8.72
N ALA A 53 0.65 1.71 -8.49
CA ALA A 53 1.90 2.45 -8.36
C ALA A 53 2.51 2.84 -9.71
N GLU A 54 2.29 2.05 -10.76
CA GLU A 54 2.98 2.22 -12.04
C GLU A 54 2.23 1.63 -13.23
N GLY A 55 2.68 2.00 -14.43
CA GLY A 55 2.11 1.56 -15.69
C GLY A 55 0.84 2.31 -16.12
N PRO A 56 0.10 1.80 -17.12
CA PRO A 56 -1.03 2.51 -17.74
C PRO A 56 -2.22 2.80 -16.80
N LEU A 57 -2.31 2.07 -15.68
CA LEU A 57 -3.38 2.23 -14.68
C LEU A 57 -2.87 2.94 -13.42
N ALA A 58 -1.67 3.54 -13.45
CA ALA A 58 -1.12 4.26 -12.30
C ALA A 58 -2.06 5.38 -11.82
N GLY A 59 -2.22 5.49 -10.51
CA GLY A 59 -3.15 6.45 -9.91
C GLY A 59 -4.60 5.94 -9.80
N THR A 60 -4.96 4.82 -10.44
CA THR A 60 -6.27 4.21 -10.28
C THR A 60 -6.35 3.45 -8.94
N THR A 61 -7.48 3.60 -8.23
CA THR A 61 -7.73 2.88 -6.97
C THR A 61 -8.16 1.44 -7.25
N LEU A 62 -7.90 0.53 -6.30
CA LEU A 62 -8.36 -0.85 -6.37
C LEU A 62 -9.88 -0.94 -6.56
N ARG A 63 -10.64 -0.07 -5.87
CA ARG A 63 -12.09 0.00 -6.03
C ARG A 63 -12.51 0.32 -7.46
N ALA A 64 -11.89 1.34 -8.06
CA ALA A 64 -12.18 1.71 -9.45
C ALA A 64 -11.82 0.59 -10.43
N LEU A 65 -10.76 -0.19 -10.17
CA LEU A 65 -10.40 -1.34 -11.01
C LEU A 65 -11.45 -2.46 -11.00
N LEU A 66 -12.19 -2.62 -9.90
CA LEU A 66 -13.25 -3.64 -9.78
C LEU A 66 -14.52 -3.27 -10.56
N GLU A 67 -14.64 -2.02 -10.98
CA GLU A 67 -15.78 -1.47 -11.72
C GLU A 67 -15.51 -1.35 -13.24
N LEU A 68 -14.30 -1.69 -13.70
CA LEU A 68 -13.90 -1.72 -15.11
C LEU A 68 -14.38 -3.01 -15.82
#